data_AF-A0A7T1HMB2-F1
#
_entry.id   AF-A0A7T1HMB2-F1
#
_cell.length_a   1.000
_cell.length_b   1.000
_cell.length_c   1.000
_cell.angle_alpha   90.00
_cell.angle_beta   90.00
_cell.angle_gamma   90.00
#
_symmetry.space_group_name_H-M   'P 1'
#
loop_
_entity.id
_entity.type
_entity.pdbx_description
1 polymer ?
#
loop_
_entity_poly.entity_id
_entity_poly.type
_entity_poly.pdbx_seq_one_letter_code
_entity_poly.pdbx_strand_id
1 'polypeptide(L)'
;MTSAGSGASTPQATALQAGLFDFALGELVRQHRVSFQPLWTTESWAKLMIWLALNCGADGSREGLEVFAVAIGPRTTARMRRLFFERELEEVNLKLMADPAEPRVLALPLEPAGGEGGLVPATLAAALEQVGLTAHVLSEPHSWQRHDGLVAMPWAREAAPA
;
A
#
# COMPACT_ATOMS: atom_id res chain seq x y z
N MET A 1 -36.15 -11.51 39.48
CA MET A 1 -35.12 -12.15 38.64
C MET A 1 -35.30 -11.65 37.22
N THR A 2 -34.70 -10.52 36.90
CA THR A 2 -34.68 -9.94 35.54
C THR A 2 -33.53 -10.57 34.78
N SER A 3 -33.86 -11.39 33.78
CA SER A 3 -32.89 -11.98 32.87
C SER A 3 -32.20 -10.88 32.08
N ALA A 4 -30.87 -10.82 32.16
CA ALA A 4 -30.05 -9.97 31.32
C ALA A 4 -30.21 -10.45 29.87
N GLY A 5 -30.90 -9.67 29.04
CA GLY A 5 -30.93 -9.86 27.60
C GLY A 5 -29.51 -9.73 27.07
N SER A 6 -28.95 -10.87 26.63
CA SER A 6 -27.63 -10.98 26.01
C SER A 6 -27.49 -9.93 24.90
N GLY A 7 -26.53 -9.02 25.04
CA GLY A 7 -26.23 -7.94 24.10
C GLY A 7 -25.60 -8.45 22.81
N ALA A 8 -26.32 -9.28 22.05
CA ALA A 8 -25.89 -9.71 20.73
C ALA A 8 -26.06 -8.54 19.74
N SER A 9 -24.96 -8.05 19.20
CA SER A 9 -24.99 -7.09 18.08
C SER A 9 -25.76 -7.71 16.91
N THR A 10 -26.64 -6.93 16.29
CA THR A 10 -27.34 -7.41 15.09
C THR A 10 -26.34 -7.66 13.97
N PRO A 11 -26.63 -8.56 13.00
CA PRO A 11 -25.76 -8.79 11.85
C PRO A 11 -25.39 -7.51 11.10
N GLN A 12 -26.33 -6.56 11.03
CA GLN A 12 -26.11 -5.25 10.43
C GLN A 12 -25.12 -4.39 11.24
N ALA A 13 -25.22 -4.37 12.57
CA ALA A 13 -24.27 -3.65 13.41
C ALA A 13 -22.86 -4.21 13.27
N THR A 14 -22.72 -5.54 13.24
CA THR A 14 -21.43 -6.20 13.03
C THR A 14 -20.84 -5.88 11.65
N ALA A 15 -21.65 -5.89 10.58
CA ALA A 15 -21.21 -5.51 9.24
C ALA A 15 -20.74 -4.06 9.17
N LEU A 16 -21.47 -3.14 9.83
CA LEU A 16 -21.10 -1.73 9.88
C LEU A 16 -19.79 -1.51 10.66
N GLN A 17 -19.61 -2.20 11.79
CA GLN A 17 -18.36 -2.16 12.58
C GLN A 17 -17.16 -2.66 11.77
N ALA A 18 -17.32 -3.76 11.04
CA ALA A 18 -16.28 -4.27 10.16
C ALA A 18 -15.92 -3.28 9.05
N GLY A 19 -16.94 -2.67 8.41
CA GLY A 19 -16.73 -1.64 7.38
C GLY A 19 -16.02 -0.40 7.93
N LEU A 20 -16.41 0.07 9.12
CA LEU A 20 -15.76 1.19 9.80
C LEU A 20 -14.30 0.89 10.12
N PHE A 21 -14.02 -0.29 10.66
CA PHE A 21 -12.66 -0.73 10.98
C PHE A 21 -11.78 -0.80 9.72
N ASP A 22 -12.30 -1.42 8.66
CA ASP A 22 -11.63 -1.52 7.36
C ASP A 22 -11.32 -0.14 6.76
N PHE A 23 -12.27 0.80 6.84
CA PHE A 23 -12.08 2.16 6.38
C PHE A 23 -11.01 2.89 7.21
N ALA A 24 -11.15 2.88 8.54
CA ALA A 24 -10.23 3.57 9.44
C ALA A 24 -8.79 3.07 9.29
N LEU A 25 -8.61 1.76 9.20
CA LEU A 25 -7.29 1.17 9.00
C LEU A 25 -6.71 1.51 7.62
N GLY A 26 -7.55 1.51 6.59
CA GLY A 26 -7.13 1.93 5.25
C GLY A 26 -6.68 3.40 5.20
N GLU A 27 -7.44 4.30 5.81
CA GLU A 27 -7.11 5.73 5.90
C GLU A 27 -5.84 5.97 6.74
N LEU A 28 -5.69 5.28 7.86
CA LEU A 28 -4.48 5.35 8.67
C LEU A 28 -3.23 4.99 7.85
N VAL A 29 -3.29 3.92 7.05
CA VAL A 29 -2.19 3.56 6.16
C VAL A 29 -1.94 4.65 5.12
N ARG A 30 -3.00 5.21 4.49
CA ARG A 30 -2.86 6.28 3.49
C ARG A 30 -2.21 7.54 4.05
N GLN A 31 -2.54 7.91 5.28
CA GLN A 31 -2.00 9.09 5.95
C GLN A 31 -0.52 8.93 6.32
N HIS A 32 -0.10 7.72 6.70
CA HIS A 32 1.25 7.47 7.19
C HIS A 32 2.23 6.84 6.18
N ARG A 33 1.78 6.45 4.98
CA ARG A 33 2.62 5.78 3.97
C ARG A 33 3.79 6.60 3.41
N VAL A 34 3.88 7.88 3.76
CA VAL A 34 5.01 8.77 3.41
C VAL A 34 5.86 9.16 4.62
N SER A 35 5.47 8.76 5.83
CA SER A 35 6.15 9.14 7.08
C SER A 35 7.38 8.28 7.40
N PHE A 36 7.49 7.09 6.79
CA PHE A 36 8.54 6.12 7.09
C PHE A 36 9.54 6.04 5.94
N GLN A 37 10.76 6.55 6.16
CA GLN A 37 11.86 6.47 5.20
C GLN A 37 12.69 5.19 5.38
N PRO A 38 13.37 4.68 4.34
CA PRO A 38 13.28 5.12 2.95
C PRO A 38 11.95 4.67 2.32
N LEU A 39 11.29 5.55 1.54
CA LEU A 39 10.06 5.22 0.84
C LEU A 39 10.25 4.00 -0.07
N TRP A 40 9.15 3.32 -0.40
CA TRP A 40 9.17 2.22 -1.38
C TRP A 40 10.10 1.06 -1.03
N THR A 41 10.24 0.76 0.27
CA THR A 41 11.08 -0.34 0.74
C THR A 41 10.32 -1.24 1.71
N THR A 42 10.76 -2.49 1.83
CA THR A 42 10.26 -3.39 2.88
C THR A 42 10.53 -2.83 4.28
N GLU A 43 11.58 -2.03 4.45
CA GLU A 43 11.91 -1.36 5.72
C GLU A 43 10.85 -0.33 6.12
N SER A 44 10.40 0.54 5.20
CA SER A 44 9.36 1.52 5.53
C SER A 44 8.02 0.88 5.86
N TRP A 45 7.68 -0.24 5.21
CA TRP A 45 6.54 -1.07 5.59
C TRP A 45 6.70 -1.66 7.00
N ALA A 46 7.87 -2.22 7.32
CA ALA A 46 8.14 -2.77 8.65
C ALA A 46 8.05 -1.69 9.73
N LYS A 47 8.55 -0.48 9.47
CA LYS A 47 8.44 0.67 10.39
C LYS A 47 6.99 1.06 10.65
N LEU A 48 6.13 1.09 9.61
CA LEU A 48 4.68 1.31 9.81
C LEU A 48 4.07 0.22 10.69
N MET A 49 4.39 -1.06 10.43
CA MET A 49 3.83 -2.18 11.18
C MET A 49 4.27 -2.18 12.66
N ILE A 50 5.54 -1.87 12.92
CA ILE A 50 6.07 -1.70 14.28
C ILE A 50 5.38 -0.51 14.95
N TRP A 51 5.29 0.64 14.28
CA TRP A 51 4.61 1.82 14.83
C TRP A 51 3.16 1.50 15.18
N LEU A 52 2.42 0.85 14.29
CA LEU A 52 1.03 0.48 14.54
C LEU A 52 0.92 -0.49 15.73
N ALA A 53 1.77 -1.52 15.79
CA ALA A 53 1.79 -2.48 16.89
C ALA A 53 2.01 -1.80 18.25
N LEU A 54 2.99 -0.90 18.33
CA LEU A 54 3.29 -0.13 19.55
C LEU A 54 2.09 0.75 19.97
N ASN A 55 1.43 1.41 19.01
CA ASN A 55 0.23 2.22 19.30
C ASN A 55 -0.99 1.37 19.68
N CYS A 56 -0.99 0.08 19.32
CA CYS A 56 -1.98 -0.90 19.75
C CYS A 56 -1.62 -1.59 21.09
N GLY A 57 -0.53 -1.18 21.74
CA GLY A 57 -0.13 -1.67 23.06
C GLY A 57 0.85 -2.85 23.06
N ALA A 58 1.46 -3.20 21.91
CA ALA A 58 2.59 -4.13 21.91
C ALA A 58 3.79 -3.49 22.62
N ASP A 59 4.56 -4.31 23.33
CA ASP A 59 5.74 -3.89 24.10
C ASP A 59 7.01 -3.64 23.25
N GLY A 60 6.91 -3.86 21.93
CA GLY A 60 8.02 -3.71 20.98
C GLY A 60 8.99 -4.89 20.96
N SER A 61 8.76 -5.92 21.79
CA SER A 61 9.51 -7.17 21.71
C SER A 61 9.13 -7.94 20.43
N ARG A 62 10.01 -8.85 20.00
CA ARG A 62 9.72 -9.74 18.86
C ARG A 62 8.43 -10.53 19.08
N GLU A 63 8.23 -11.06 20.29
CA GLU A 63 7.03 -11.80 20.65
C GLU A 63 5.77 -10.92 20.59
N GLY A 64 5.82 -9.71 21.15
CA GLY A 64 4.71 -8.74 21.08
C GLY A 64 4.33 -8.37 19.65
N LEU A 65 5.33 -8.18 18.77
CA LEU A 65 5.11 -7.92 17.35
C LEU A 65 4.53 -9.13 16.61
N GLU A 66 4.96 -10.35 16.95
CA GLU A 66 4.40 -11.59 16.41
C GLU A 66 2.94 -11.79 16.83
N VAL A 67 2.61 -11.54 18.09
CA VAL A 67 1.23 -11.55 18.61
C VAL A 67 0.36 -10.53 17.86
N PHE A 68 0.87 -9.31 17.67
CA PHE A 68 0.17 -8.29 16.88
C PHE A 68 -0.09 -8.75 15.44
N ALA A 69 0.92 -9.35 14.78
CA ALA A 69 0.79 -9.86 13.42
C ALA A 69 -0.27 -10.98 13.30
N VAL A 70 -0.35 -11.86 14.31
CA VAL A 70 -1.40 -12.88 14.38
C VAL A 70 -2.77 -12.25 14.59
N ALA A 71 -2.88 -11.26 15.48
CA ALA A 71 -4.14 -10.61 15.81
C ALA A 71 -4.76 -9.84 14.63
N ILE A 72 -3.93 -9.14 13.83
CA ILE A 72 -4.42 -8.42 12.66
C ILE A 72 -4.82 -9.36 11.51
N GLY A 73 -4.10 -10.48 11.39
CA GLY A 73 -4.37 -11.54 10.42
C GLY A 73 -3.92 -11.23 8.99
N PRO A 74 -3.63 -12.28 8.19
CA PRO A 74 -2.95 -12.16 6.90
C PRO A 74 -3.74 -11.36 5.85
N ARG A 75 -5.08 -11.48 5.84
CA ARG A 75 -5.94 -10.75 4.89
C ARG A 75 -5.83 -9.24 5.10
N THR A 76 -5.90 -8.79 6.34
CA THR A 76 -5.83 -7.37 6.70
C THR A 76 -4.43 -6.85 6.42
N THR A 77 -3.38 -7.58 6.83
CA THR A 77 -1.99 -7.23 6.54
C THR A 77 -1.73 -7.07 5.05
N ALA A 78 -2.19 -8.00 4.22
CA ALA A 78 -2.00 -7.94 2.76
C ALA A 78 -2.71 -6.72 2.15
N ARG A 79 -3.93 -6.41 2.60
CA ARG A 79 -4.67 -5.22 2.14
C ARG A 79 -3.94 -3.93 2.52
N MET A 80 -3.48 -3.82 3.77
CA MET A 80 -2.70 -2.67 4.23
C MET A 80 -1.41 -2.51 3.44
N ARG A 81 -0.68 -3.60 3.18
CA ARG A 81 0.56 -3.57 2.40
C ARG A 81 0.31 -3.04 0.99
N ARG A 82 -0.76 -3.50 0.33
CA ARG A 82 -1.18 -2.96 -0.97
C ARG A 82 -1.46 -1.46 -0.90
N LEU A 83 -2.22 -1.00 0.10
CA LEU A 83 -2.53 0.43 0.28
C LEU A 83 -1.29 1.29 0.56
N PHE A 84 -0.33 0.73 1.28
CA PHE A 84 0.94 1.39 1.61
C PHE A 84 1.79 1.65 0.36
N PHE A 85 1.84 0.66 -0.54
CA PHE A 85 2.64 0.70 -1.76
C PHE A 85 1.88 1.07 -3.04
N GLU A 86 0.65 1.58 -2.92
CA GLU A 86 -0.07 2.16 -4.07
C GLU A 86 -0.09 3.69 -3.99
N ARG A 87 -0.14 4.35 -5.15
CA ARG A 87 -0.46 5.78 -5.26
C ARG A 87 -1.49 5.96 -6.36
N GLU A 88 -2.54 6.70 -6.06
CA GLU A 88 -3.53 7.11 -7.04
C GLU A 88 -3.30 8.61 -7.27
N LEU A 89 -3.13 8.98 -8.54
CA LEU A 89 -2.86 10.30 -9.03
C LEU A 89 -4.00 10.65 -9.99
N GLU A 90 -5.11 11.10 -9.41
CA GLU A 90 -6.38 11.36 -10.12
C GLU A 90 -6.20 12.38 -11.26
N GLU A 91 -5.43 13.44 -11.01
CA GLU A 91 -5.13 14.53 -11.98
C GLU A 91 -4.54 14.03 -13.30
N VAL A 92 -3.83 12.91 -13.28
CA VAL A 92 -3.20 12.30 -14.47
C VAL A 92 -3.78 10.92 -14.81
N ASN A 93 -4.93 10.57 -14.23
CA ASN A 93 -5.61 9.29 -14.43
C ASN A 93 -4.66 8.09 -14.22
N LEU A 94 -3.88 8.07 -13.13
CA LEU A 94 -2.83 7.07 -12.94
C LEU A 94 -2.87 6.40 -11.56
N LYS A 95 -2.75 5.08 -11.56
CA LYS A 95 -2.47 4.26 -10.37
C LYS A 95 -1.09 3.61 -10.50
N LEU A 96 -0.24 3.86 -9.51
CA LEU A 96 1.04 3.19 -9.33
C LEU A 96 0.91 2.09 -8.28
N MET A 97 1.44 0.90 -8.57
CA MET A 97 1.60 -0.19 -7.62
C MET A 97 3.08 -0.59 -7.57
N ALA A 98 3.73 -0.35 -6.44
CA ALA A 98 5.17 -0.48 -6.30
C ALA A 98 5.53 -1.20 -4.99
N ASP A 99 5.00 -2.42 -4.82
CA ASP A 99 5.37 -3.28 -3.71
C ASP A 99 6.75 -3.92 -3.99
N PRO A 100 7.76 -3.73 -3.12
CA PRO A 100 9.10 -4.31 -3.33
C PRO A 100 9.15 -5.85 -3.32
N ALA A 101 8.10 -6.51 -2.85
CA ALA A 101 7.97 -7.97 -2.95
C ALA A 101 7.57 -8.41 -4.38
N GLU A 102 7.03 -7.51 -5.18
CA GLU A 102 6.67 -7.76 -6.58
C GLU A 102 7.86 -7.49 -7.49
N PRO A 103 8.00 -8.24 -8.60
CA PRO A 103 9.16 -8.13 -9.48
C PRO A 103 9.25 -6.78 -10.21
N ARG A 104 8.15 -6.03 -10.29
CA ARG A 104 8.02 -4.82 -11.09
C ARG A 104 7.07 -3.83 -10.45
N VAL A 105 7.31 -2.56 -10.76
CA VAL A 105 6.35 -1.49 -10.54
C VAL A 105 5.34 -1.50 -11.69
N LEU A 106 4.06 -1.38 -11.37
CA LEU A 106 2.98 -1.30 -12.36
C LEU A 106 2.36 0.10 -12.35
N ALA A 107 2.14 0.63 -13.54
CA ALA A 107 1.36 1.83 -13.79
C ALA A 107 0.12 1.46 -14.60
N LEU A 108 -1.06 1.81 -14.08
CA LEU A 108 -2.36 1.50 -14.67
C LEU A 108 -3.20 2.79 -14.75
N PRO A 109 -4.06 2.96 -15.77
CA PRO A 109 -5.03 4.05 -15.75
C PRO A 109 -6.07 3.81 -14.64
N LEU A 110 -6.57 4.88 -14.00
CA LEU A 110 -7.70 4.75 -13.06
C LEU A 110 -9.00 4.45 -13.82
N GLU A 111 -9.20 5.10 -14.96
CA GLU A 111 -10.35 4.91 -15.84
C GLU A 111 -9.93 4.37 -17.22
N PRO A 112 -10.56 3.28 -17.71
CA PRO A 112 -10.20 2.64 -19.00
C PRO A 112 -10.45 3.53 -20.23
N ALA A 113 -11.40 4.46 -20.14
CA ALA A 113 -11.87 5.28 -21.25
C ALA A 113 -11.31 6.72 -21.24
N GLY A 114 -10.49 7.07 -20.24
CA GLY A 114 -10.03 8.44 -19.97
C GLY A 114 -8.66 8.75 -20.55
N GLY A 115 -8.57 8.88 -21.88
CA GLY A 115 -7.56 9.67 -22.58
C GLY A 115 -6.15 9.08 -22.68
N GLU A 116 -5.50 9.33 -23.81
CA GLU A 116 -4.13 8.91 -24.17
C GLU A 116 -3.01 9.49 -23.27
N GLY A 117 -3.29 9.93 -22.03
CA GLY A 117 -2.38 10.74 -21.21
C GLY A 117 -1.64 10.04 -20.07
N GLY A 118 -2.28 9.10 -19.35
CA GLY A 118 -1.73 8.57 -18.10
C GLY A 118 -0.48 7.69 -18.26
N LEU A 119 -0.42 6.93 -19.35
CA LEU A 119 0.69 6.00 -19.65
C LEU A 119 1.73 6.60 -20.62
N VAL A 120 1.65 7.90 -20.92
CA VAL A 120 2.64 8.62 -21.72
C VAL A 120 3.95 8.66 -20.93
N PRO A 121 5.13 8.47 -21.57
CA PRO A 121 6.39 8.37 -20.83
C PRO A 121 6.70 9.61 -20.00
N ALA A 122 6.39 10.80 -20.52
CA ALA A 122 6.57 12.06 -19.80
C ALA A 122 5.68 12.16 -18.55
N THR A 123 4.40 11.79 -18.66
CA THR A 123 3.46 11.75 -17.53
C THR A 123 3.91 10.75 -16.47
N LEU A 124 4.34 9.56 -16.89
CA LEU A 124 4.87 8.53 -15.99
C LEU A 124 6.13 9.01 -15.27
N ALA A 125 7.08 9.61 -15.98
CA ALA A 125 8.29 10.16 -15.37
C ALA A 125 7.97 11.23 -14.31
N ALA A 126 7.08 12.17 -14.62
CA ALA A 126 6.62 13.19 -13.68
C ALA A 126 5.90 12.58 -12.46
N ALA A 127 5.07 11.56 -12.68
CA ALA A 127 4.38 10.84 -11.61
C ALA A 127 5.35 10.11 -10.68
N LEU A 128 6.37 9.43 -11.24
CA LEU A 128 7.42 8.76 -10.46
C LEU A 128 8.20 9.75 -9.59
N GLU A 129 8.50 10.93 -10.12
CA GLU A 129 9.16 12.01 -9.38
C GLU A 129 8.29 12.54 -8.25
N GLN A 130 7.03 12.86 -8.55
CA GLN A 130 6.05 13.36 -7.57
C GLN A 130 5.90 12.42 -6.36
N VAL A 131 5.94 11.11 -6.58
CA VAL A 131 5.78 10.12 -5.50
C VAL A 131 7.10 9.62 -4.91
N GLY A 132 8.24 10.14 -5.36
CA GLY A 132 9.57 9.78 -4.87
C GLY A 132 10.01 8.36 -5.26
N LEU A 133 9.52 7.82 -6.37
CA LEU A 133 9.83 6.47 -6.85
C LEU A 133 10.93 6.45 -7.93
N THR A 134 11.30 7.61 -8.50
CA THR A 134 12.28 7.71 -9.61
C THR A 134 13.59 6.98 -9.35
N ALA A 135 14.16 7.10 -8.15
CA ALA A 135 15.43 6.46 -7.80
C ALA A 135 15.33 4.93 -7.65
N HIS A 136 14.11 4.38 -7.56
CA HIS A 136 13.86 2.95 -7.34
C HIS A 136 13.53 2.19 -8.63
N VAL A 137 13.33 2.87 -9.76
CA VAL A 137 12.98 2.24 -11.04
C VAL A 137 14.02 2.57 -12.10
N LEU A 138 14.27 1.62 -13.00
CA LEU A 138 15.15 1.90 -14.15
C LEU A 138 14.49 3.00 -15.00
N SER A 139 15.14 4.15 -15.08
CA SER A 139 14.54 5.36 -15.66
C SER A 139 14.53 5.35 -17.19
N GLU A 140 15.22 4.40 -17.84
CA GLU A 140 15.28 4.28 -19.29
C GLU A 140 13.94 3.78 -19.85
N PRO A 141 13.21 4.56 -20.67
CA PRO A 141 11.90 4.15 -21.18
C PRO A 141 11.93 2.87 -22.02
N HIS A 142 13.08 2.52 -22.62
CA HIS A 142 13.27 1.27 -23.36
C HIS A 142 13.20 0.02 -22.46
N SER A 143 13.49 0.18 -21.17
CA SER A 143 13.39 -0.91 -20.18
C SER A 143 11.95 -1.18 -19.74
N TRP A 144 11.02 -0.26 -20.04
CA TRP A 144 9.62 -0.35 -19.64
C TRP A 144 8.83 -1.21 -20.61
N GLN A 145 8.11 -2.19 -20.09
CA GLN A 145 7.27 -3.07 -20.91
C GLN A 145 5.84 -2.55 -20.93
N ARG A 146 5.36 -2.19 -22.12
CA ARG A 146 3.98 -1.76 -22.35
C ARG A 146 3.12 -2.95 -22.71
N HIS A 147 1.96 -3.02 -22.07
CA HIS A 147 0.91 -3.98 -22.37
C HIS A 147 -0.40 -3.23 -22.62
N ASP A 148 -1.42 -3.93 -23.13
CA ASP A 148 -2.75 -3.35 -23.35
C ASP A 148 -3.35 -2.92 -22.00
N GLY A 149 -3.24 -1.63 -21.69
CA GLY A 149 -3.79 -1.00 -20.49
C GLY A 149 -2.86 -0.88 -19.27
N LEU A 150 -1.56 -1.21 -19.37
CA LEU A 150 -0.60 -0.93 -18.29
C LEU A 150 0.84 -0.77 -18.77
N VAL A 151 1.68 -0.17 -17.92
CA VAL A 151 3.14 -0.13 -18.08
C VAL A 151 3.80 -0.81 -16.89
N ALA A 152 4.68 -1.78 -17.17
CA ALA A 152 5.47 -2.47 -16.17
C ALA A 152 6.93 -2.00 -16.21
N MET A 153 7.42 -1.49 -15.09
CA MET A 153 8.75 -0.89 -14.93
C MET A 153 9.62 -1.77 -14.02
N PRO A 154 10.83 -2.15 -14.45
CA PRO A 154 11.75 -2.88 -13.59
C PRO A 154 12.23 -2.01 -12.42
N TRP A 155 12.38 -2.61 -11.24
CA TRP A 155 13.10 -1.99 -10.14
C TRP A 155 14.56 -1.75 -10.55
N ALA A 156 15.09 -0.58 -10.21
CA ALA A 156 16.52 -0.34 -10.16
C ALA A 156 17.05 -1.10 -8.94
N ARG A 157 17.29 -2.42 -9.09
CA ARG A 157 18.02 -3.15 -8.05
C ARG A 157 19.40 -2.54 -7.97
N GLU A 158 19.72 -1.98 -6.81
CA GLU A 158 21.11 -1.78 -6.44
C GLU A 158 21.81 -3.12 -6.64
N ALA A 159 22.90 -3.14 -7.43
CA ALA A 159 23.76 -4.30 -7.46
C ALA A 159 24.18 -4.53 -6.00
N ALA A 160 23.70 -5.61 -5.40
CA ALA A 160 24.17 -6.00 -4.07
C ALA A 160 25.70 -6.03 -4.14
N PRO A 161 26.43 -5.39 -3.20
CA PRO A 161 27.86 -5.61 -3.14
C PRO A 161 28.08 -7.12 -2.99
N ALA A 162 28.91 -7.65 -3.89
CA ALA A 162 29.30 -9.06 -3.89
C ALA A 162 29.99 -9.47 -2.58
#